data_AF-A0A2E3Q552-F1
#
_entry.id   AF-A0A2E3Q552-F1
#
_cell.length_a   1.000
_cell.length_b   1.000
_cell.length_c   1.000
_cell.angle_alpha   90.00
_cell.angle_beta   90.00
_cell.angle_gamma   90.00
#
_symmetry.space_group_name_H-M   'P 1'
#
loop_
_entity.id
_entity.type
_entity.pdbx_description
1 polymer ?
#
loop_
_entity_poly.entity_id
_entity_poly.type
_entity_poly.pdbx_seq_one_letter_code
_entity_poly.pdbx_strand_id
1 'polypeptide(L)'
;MRCLKCQYPLWDLKPGSCPECGEPFDPTMQRFKPGAVRFCCPHCDQAYFGDGEDGHLNPPRFACVGCGESIGECDCIVRPREDGSHEDRTVPDLSPWHDSTRTRWKRFWGTVGMSMIRPGSLGRGLPAEATFGGAFVFFLLANTLSLVIGFGPILLTFIILPPVLGNAGPPPTAVWFAGLIGLVSWIPVMLILLCLVGGIIHLVLRMTGSTAGGYSRTLVSLGFGSGPLMIGAVPFLGYCLQTPAQIWSLVSTIILLSPAQAVSGLRASCAVLTPVFLVIAAYIGLVLSVVLGAAGRPVGVPGINAALAGEDPLVVMIAEDDPQTVVLSSRDFLEALVEAKNLPGPGEIGGLDGVMSTIPKDADITLEKTWRGRGFQAWSIPGLFVVKVGDAAGYVRPSMDGGYRMKYFSDGPTGSSLSTSTGSEATIHRKVVEAIDEMGGIGDDLDDDEFESWLSSNREAYLHPPESAATARPDDTPTGGVDAVSNP
;
A
#
# COMPACT_ATOMS: atom_id res chain seq x y z
N MET A 1 49.27 2.87 -9.51
CA MET A 1 49.42 1.42 -9.43
C MET A 1 49.16 1.00 -8.02
N ARG A 2 48.16 0.15 -7.81
CA ARG A 2 47.80 -0.38 -6.48
C ARG A 2 47.63 -1.88 -6.57
N CYS A 3 47.95 -2.60 -5.49
CA CYS A 3 47.70 -4.03 -5.41
C CYS A 3 46.20 -4.29 -5.56
N LEU A 4 45.82 -5.20 -6.46
CA LEU A 4 44.41 -5.51 -6.72
C LEU A 4 43.71 -6.11 -5.50
N LYS A 5 44.46 -6.75 -4.60
CA LYS A 5 43.95 -7.39 -3.37
C LYS A 5 43.84 -6.44 -2.19
N CYS A 6 44.95 -5.80 -1.78
CA CYS A 6 44.99 -4.97 -0.58
C CYS A 6 44.99 -3.46 -0.83
N GLN A 7 45.01 -3.01 -2.10
CA GLN A 7 45.07 -1.60 -2.51
C GLN A 7 46.33 -0.83 -2.08
N TYR A 8 47.36 -1.53 -1.60
CA TYR A 8 48.67 -0.94 -1.29
C TYR A 8 49.29 -0.31 -2.55
N PRO A 9 49.82 0.93 -2.48
CA PRO A 9 50.46 1.57 -3.63
C PRO A 9 51.72 0.80 -4.03
N LEU A 10 51.82 0.43 -5.31
CA LEU A 10 52.93 -0.37 -5.84
C LEU A 10 53.93 0.47 -6.65
N TRP A 11 53.87 1.79 -6.52
CA TRP A 11 54.81 2.69 -7.16
C TRP A 11 56.21 2.51 -6.59
N ASP A 12 57.23 2.69 -7.42
CA ASP A 12 58.64 2.60 -7.03
C ASP A 12 59.08 1.23 -6.49
N LEU A 13 58.25 0.19 -6.64
CA LEU A 13 58.58 -1.18 -6.27
C LEU A 13 59.00 -1.97 -7.49
N LYS A 14 60.00 -2.83 -7.31
CA LYS A 14 60.35 -3.85 -8.29
C LYS A 14 59.17 -4.81 -8.46
N PRO A 15 58.74 -5.14 -9.69
CA PRO A 15 57.72 -6.16 -9.94
C PRO A 15 58.03 -7.46 -9.20
N GLY A 16 56.99 -8.10 -8.64
CA GLY A 16 57.16 -9.22 -7.71
C GLY A 16 56.01 -9.34 -6.72
N SER A 17 56.29 -9.63 -5.45
CA SER A 17 55.26 -9.76 -4.40
C SER A 17 54.91 -8.43 -3.76
N CYS A 18 53.62 -8.15 -3.57
CA CYS A 18 53.14 -7.02 -2.80
C CYS A 18 53.67 -7.12 -1.35
N PRO A 19 54.29 -6.06 -0.79
CA PRO A 19 54.90 -6.12 0.53
C PRO A 19 53.89 -6.30 1.67
N GLU A 20 52.63 -5.91 1.46
CA GLU A 20 51.58 -6.03 2.48
C GLU A 20 50.92 -7.42 2.50
N CYS A 21 50.53 -7.93 1.32
CA CYS A 21 49.70 -9.15 1.24
C CYS A 21 50.34 -10.31 0.50
N GLY A 22 51.58 -10.18 0.04
CA GLY A 22 52.33 -11.21 -0.70
C GLY A 22 51.86 -11.47 -2.14
N GLU A 23 50.68 -10.99 -2.51
CA GLU A 23 50.09 -11.16 -3.86
C GLU A 23 51.06 -10.70 -4.95
N PRO A 24 51.36 -11.54 -5.97
CA PRO A 24 52.22 -11.15 -7.06
C PRO A 24 51.58 -10.00 -7.87
N PHE A 25 52.40 -9.07 -8.34
CA PHE A 25 52.00 -7.98 -9.20
C PHE A 25 52.99 -7.80 -10.35
N ASP A 26 52.44 -7.39 -11.50
CA ASP A 26 53.15 -7.13 -12.75
C ASP A 26 52.59 -5.84 -13.34
N PRO A 27 53.44 -4.89 -13.78
CA PRO A 27 53.03 -3.69 -14.52
C PRO A 27 52.06 -3.96 -15.69
N THR A 28 52.25 -5.06 -16.41
CA THR A 28 51.44 -5.43 -17.58
C THR A 28 49.99 -5.79 -17.22
N MET A 29 49.70 -6.08 -15.95
CA MET A 29 48.34 -6.32 -15.46
C MET A 29 47.56 -5.02 -15.16
N GLN A 30 48.18 -3.85 -15.33
CA GLN A 30 47.63 -2.56 -14.94
C GLN A 30 47.47 -1.68 -16.17
N ARG A 31 46.29 -1.04 -16.31
CA ARG A 31 46.07 -0.08 -17.39
C ARG A 31 46.51 1.31 -16.97
N PHE A 32 47.28 1.95 -17.82
CA PHE A 32 47.79 3.30 -17.62
C PHE A 32 47.18 4.25 -18.64
N LYS A 33 47.07 5.53 -18.28
CA LYS A 33 46.84 6.55 -19.29
C LYS A 33 48.13 6.71 -20.11
N PRO A 34 48.10 6.70 -21.46
CA PRO A 34 49.29 6.88 -22.27
C PRO A 34 50.12 8.10 -21.84
N GLY A 35 51.42 7.89 -21.61
CA GLY A 35 52.38 8.89 -21.16
C GLY A 35 52.24 9.36 -19.69
N ALA A 36 51.36 8.76 -18.89
CA ALA A 36 51.17 9.15 -17.48
C ALA A 36 52.21 8.51 -16.53
N VAL A 37 52.73 7.35 -16.91
CA VAL A 37 53.74 6.62 -16.14
C VAL A 37 55.02 6.49 -16.95
N ARG A 38 56.13 6.35 -16.22
CA ARG A 38 57.40 5.94 -16.77
C ARG A 38 57.75 4.54 -16.26
N PHE A 39 58.25 3.73 -17.17
CA PHE A 39 58.84 2.43 -16.91
C PHE A 39 60.33 2.66 -16.78
N CYS A 40 60.87 2.53 -15.58
CA CYS A 40 62.28 2.71 -15.31
C CYS A 40 63.02 1.38 -15.40
N CYS A 41 64.14 1.36 -16.12
CA CYS A 41 65.03 0.21 -16.21
C CYS A 41 65.48 -0.21 -14.80
N PRO A 42 65.36 -1.49 -14.40
CA PRO A 42 65.76 -1.94 -13.07
C PRO A 42 67.28 -1.89 -12.82
N HIS A 43 68.10 -1.71 -13.86
CA HIS A 43 69.56 -1.70 -13.78
C HIS A 43 70.18 -0.30 -13.71
N CYS A 44 69.62 0.66 -14.44
CA CYS A 44 70.20 2.01 -14.57
C CYS A 44 69.19 3.15 -14.39
N ASP A 45 67.93 2.83 -14.07
CA ASP A 45 66.85 3.80 -13.83
C ASP A 45 66.47 4.68 -15.04
N GLN A 46 66.97 4.36 -16.24
CA GLN A 46 66.56 5.00 -17.48
C GLN A 46 65.05 4.87 -17.68
N ALA A 47 64.38 6.01 -17.86
CA ALA A 47 62.93 6.09 -17.99
C ALA A 47 62.47 5.94 -19.44
N TYR A 48 61.38 5.19 -19.62
CA TYR A 48 60.65 5.02 -20.88
C TYR A 48 59.18 5.33 -20.63
N PHE A 49 58.50 5.98 -21.57
CA PHE A 49 57.09 6.32 -21.41
C PHE A 49 56.23 5.32 -22.18
N GLY A 50 55.17 4.82 -21.55
CA GLY A 50 54.22 3.95 -22.21
C GLY A 50 53.28 4.77 -23.10
N ASP A 51 53.58 4.81 -24.38
CA ASP A 51 52.79 5.43 -25.45
C ASP A 51 51.98 4.42 -26.28
N GLY A 52 52.07 3.13 -25.92
CA GLY A 52 51.32 2.05 -26.53
C GLY A 52 49.85 1.99 -26.12
N GLU A 53 49.17 0.93 -26.57
CA GLU A 53 47.80 0.61 -26.17
C GLU A 53 47.72 0.46 -24.64
N ASP A 54 46.66 0.99 -24.03
CA ASP A 54 46.47 1.02 -22.56
C ASP A 54 47.66 1.63 -21.76
N GLY A 55 48.49 2.46 -22.41
CA GLY A 55 49.62 3.15 -21.79
C GLY A 55 50.81 2.23 -21.45
N HIS A 56 50.94 1.11 -22.15
CA HIS A 56 52.05 0.16 -22.06
C HIS A 56 53.24 0.53 -22.98
N LEU A 57 54.37 -0.17 -22.84
CA LEU A 57 55.54 0.04 -23.70
C LEU A 57 55.34 -0.61 -25.07
N ASN A 58 55.78 0.06 -26.13
CA ASN A 58 55.79 -0.48 -27.48
C ASN A 58 57.18 -0.29 -28.12
N PRO A 59 58.02 -1.34 -28.24
CA PRO A 59 57.74 -2.74 -27.96
C PRO A 59 57.79 -3.10 -26.45
N PRO A 60 57.14 -4.22 -26.03
CA PRO A 60 57.13 -4.66 -24.62
C PRO A 60 58.45 -5.25 -24.13
N ARG A 61 59.40 -5.51 -25.03
CA ARG A 61 60.78 -5.95 -24.73
C ARG A 61 61.76 -5.20 -25.63
N PHE A 62 62.83 -4.68 -25.06
CA PHE A 62 63.83 -3.91 -25.78
C PHE A 62 65.17 -3.87 -25.02
N ALA A 63 66.25 -3.51 -25.70
CA ALA A 63 67.53 -3.24 -25.07
C ALA A 63 67.53 -1.82 -24.49
N CYS A 64 67.84 -1.69 -23.20
CA CYS A 64 67.89 -0.41 -22.53
C CYS A 64 68.95 0.51 -23.16
N VAL A 65 68.59 1.75 -23.52
CA VAL A 65 69.52 2.71 -24.14
C VAL A 65 70.62 3.19 -23.18
N GLY A 66 70.37 3.09 -21.86
CA GLY A 66 71.34 3.50 -20.84
C GLY A 66 72.42 2.45 -20.58
N CYS A 67 72.03 1.19 -20.38
CA CYS A 67 72.96 0.12 -19.97
C CYS A 67 73.11 -1.03 -20.96
N GLY A 68 72.34 -1.08 -22.05
CA GLY A 68 72.39 -2.13 -23.06
C GLY A 68 71.67 -3.44 -22.70
N GLU A 69 71.28 -3.63 -21.43
CA GLU A 69 70.60 -4.84 -20.97
C GLU A 69 69.23 -5.03 -21.62
N SER A 70 68.88 -6.28 -21.94
CA SER A 70 67.55 -6.63 -22.46
C SER A 70 66.53 -6.61 -21.33
N ILE A 71 65.57 -5.70 -21.40
CA ILE A 71 64.52 -5.52 -20.38
C ILE A 71 63.14 -5.77 -20.97
N GLY A 72 62.26 -6.40 -20.19
CA GLY A 72 60.83 -6.47 -20.46
C GLY A 72 60.05 -5.45 -19.64
N GLU A 73 58.86 -5.08 -20.11
CA GLU A 73 57.94 -4.21 -19.37
C GLU A 73 57.62 -4.77 -17.98
N CYS A 74 57.47 -6.10 -17.86
CA CYS A 74 57.23 -6.80 -16.60
C CYS A 74 58.40 -6.69 -15.60
N ASP A 75 59.59 -6.29 -16.04
CA ASP A 75 60.78 -6.12 -15.19
C ASP A 75 60.97 -4.66 -14.75
N CYS A 76 60.24 -3.72 -15.35
CA CYS A 76 60.43 -2.30 -15.16
C CYS A 76 59.82 -1.81 -13.84
N ILE A 77 60.52 -0.90 -13.17
CA ILE A 77 59.99 -0.19 -12.00
C ILE A 77 59.07 0.91 -12.53
N VAL A 78 57.77 0.83 -12.22
CA VAL A 78 56.82 1.84 -12.69
C VAL A 78 56.80 3.00 -11.72
N ARG A 79 57.08 4.20 -12.24
CA ARG A 79 56.97 5.45 -11.51
C ARG A 79 55.96 6.39 -12.18
N PRO A 80 55.28 7.24 -11.42
CA PRO A 80 54.60 8.38 -12.01
C PRO A 80 55.62 9.27 -12.75
N ARG A 81 55.22 9.84 -13.89
CA ARG A 81 55.86 11.03 -14.48
C ARG A 81 56.05 12.15 -13.43
N GLU A 82 57.16 12.86 -13.50
CA GLU A 82 57.61 13.86 -12.50
C GLU A 82 56.87 15.21 -12.57
N ASP A 83 55.95 15.37 -13.52
CA ASP A 83 55.18 16.60 -13.78
C ASP A 83 54.09 16.89 -12.73
N GLY A 84 54.11 16.26 -11.55
CA GLY A 84 53.24 16.66 -10.44
C GLY A 84 51.80 16.13 -10.48
N SER A 85 51.31 15.53 -11.58
CA SER A 85 49.92 15.03 -11.68
C SER A 85 49.67 13.66 -11.01
N HIS A 86 50.21 13.47 -9.80
CA HIS A 86 50.47 12.18 -9.14
C HIS A 86 49.25 11.29 -8.76
N GLU A 87 48.01 11.78 -8.75
CA GLU A 87 46.92 11.07 -8.04
C GLU A 87 45.98 10.20 -8.91
N ASP A 88 45.87 10.42 -10.24
CA ASP A 88 44.84 9.78 -11.09
C ASP A 88 45.36 8.74 -12.12
N ARG A 89 46.56 8.20 -11.94
CA ARG A 89 47.33 7.62 -13.07
C ARG A 89 47.27 6.11 -13.31
N THR A 90 46.60 5.36 -12.44
CA THR A 90 46.15 4.01 -12.80
C THR A 90 44.65 4.04 -12.88
N VAL A 91 44.12 3.65 -14.03
CA VAL A 91 42.68 3.59 -14.25
C VAL A 91 42.22 2.26 -13.67
N PRO A 92 41.64 2.21 -12.44
CA PRO A 92 40.84 1.04 -12.08
C PRO A 92 39.83 0.82 -13.20
N ASP A 93 39.68 -0.43 -13.68
CA ASP A 93 38.80 -0.83 -14.79
C ASP A 93 37.70 0.21 -15.02
N LEU A 94 37.91 1.07 -16.02
CA LEU A 94 37.10 2.26 -16.19
C LEU A 94 35.65 1.79 -16.32
N SER A 95 34.76 2.36 -15.52
CA SER A 95 33.37 1.90 -15.50
C SER A 95 32.81 1.86 -16.93
N PRO A 96 32.12 0.79 -17.35
CA PRO A 96 31.71 0.63 -18.75
C PRO A 96 30.91 1.82 -19.28
N TRP A 97 30.18 2.53 -18.40
CA TRP A 97 29.46 3.76 -18.73
C TRP A 97 30.35 4.89 -19.28
N HIS A 98 31.56 5.03 -18.74
CA HIS A 98 32.50 6.10 -19.08
C HIS A 98 33.53 5.68 -20.13
N ASP A 99 33.58 4.39 -20.49
CA ASP A 99 34.53 3.87 -21.48
C ASP A 99 34.18 4.33 -22.90
N SER A 100 34.89 5.35 -23.37
CA SER A 100 34.64 5.97 -24.67
C SER A 100 34.80 5.00 -25.85
N THR A 101 35.58 3.94 -25.68
CA THR A 101 35.87 2.93 -26.71
C THR A 101 34.67 2.00 -26.98
N ARG A 102 33.75 1.90 -26.03
CA ARG A 102 32.54 1.06 -26.15
C ARG A 102 31.38 1.82 -26.77
N THR A 103 30.52 1.12 -27.52
CA THR A 103 29.25 1.67 -28.02
C THR A 103 28.28 1.91 -26.87
N ARG A 104 27.37 2.89 -26.98
CA ARG A 104 26.41 3.24 -25.90
C ARG A 104 25.65 2.04 -25.33
N TRP A 105 25.25 1.09 -26.18
CA TRP A 105 24.59 -0.15 -25.77
C TRP A 105 25.50 -1.07 -24.95
N LYS A 106 26.75 -1.28 -25.39
CA LYS A 106 27.75 -2.05 -24.64
C LYS A 106 28.12 -1.37 -23.31
N ARG A 107 28.10 -0.04 -23.26
CA ARG A 107 28.28 0.72 -22.01
C ARG A 107 27.15 0.46 -21.02
N PHE A 108 25.90 0.58 -21.47
CA PHE A 108 24.72 0.33 -20.64
C PHE A 108 24.71 -1.10 -20.07
N TRP A 109 24.76 -2.12 -20.93
CA TRP A 109 24.73 -3.52 -20.47
C TRP A 109 26.00 -3.93 -19.73
N GLY A 110 27.15 -3.35 -20.07
CA GLY A 110 28.38 -3.53 -19.32
C GLY A 110 28.24 -3.02 -17.88
N THR A 111 27.63 -1.85 -17.69
CA THR A 111 27.37 -1.29 -16.36
C THR A 111 26.33 -2.10 -15.59
N VAL A 112 25.25 -2.56 -16.24
CA VAL A 112 24.27 -3.48 -15.63
C VAL A 112 24.97 -4.75 -15.14
N GLY A 113 25.70 -5.45 -16.01
CA GLY A 113 26.42 -6.66 -15.64
C GLY A 113 27.47 -6.45 -14.54
N MET A 114 28.22 -5.35 -14.61
CA MET A 114 29.22 -5.04 -13.58
C MET A 114 28.58 -4.66 -12.25
N SER A 115 27.45 -3.94 -12.24
CA SER A 115 26.70 -3.62 -11.02
C SER A 115 26.13 -4.87 -10.35
N MET A 116 25.82 -5.91 -11.13
CA MET A 116 25.28 -7.17 -10.62
C MET A 116 26.37 -8.11 -10.14
N ILE A 117 27.48 -8.25 -10.86
CA ILE A 117 28.47 -9.30 -10.60
C ILE A 117 29.69 -8.78 -9.84
N ARG A 118 30.13 -7.54 -10.13
CA ARG A 118 31.37 -6.94 -9.58
C ARG A 118 31.17 -5.49 -9.14
N PRO A 119 30.18 -5.18 -8.27
CA PRO A 119 29.87 -3.81 -7.86
C PRO A 119 31.08 -3.08 -7.26
N GLY A 120 31.97 -3.77 -6.55
CA GLY A 120 33.18 -3.16 -5.99
C GLY A 120 34.18 -2.68 -7.05
N SER A 121 34.28 -3.38 -8.18
CA SER A 121 35.12 -2.96 -9.31
C SER A 121 34.46 -1.79 -10.04
N LEU A 122 33.13 -1.80 -10.20
CA LEU A 122 32.39 -0.67 -10.74
C LEU A 122 32.61 0.59 -9.91
N GLY A 123 32.47 0.51 -8.58
CA GLY A 123 32.65 1.64 -7.67
C GLY A 123 34.06 2.23 -7.68
N ARG A 124 35.10 1.37 -7.81
CA ARG A 124 36.48 1.83 -7.97
C ARG A 124 36.74 2.45 -9.34
N GLY A 125 36.11 1.93 -10.40
CA GLY A 125 36.22 2.41 -11.78
C GLY A 125 35.42 3.67 -12.11
N LEU A 126 34.75 4.27 -11.12
CA LEU A 126 34.06 5.56 -11.30
C LEU A 126 35.09 6.70 -11.26
N PRO A 127 35.20 7.50 -12.33
CA PRO A 127 36.10 8.65 -12.33
C PRO A 127 35.71 9.66 -11.25
N ALA A 128 36.67 10.42 -10.72
CA ALA A 128 36.39 11.39 -9.66
C ALA A 128 35.46 12.51 -10.14
N GLU A 129 35.56 12.83 -11.42
CA GLU A 129 34.77 13.77 -12.19
C GLU A 129 33.46 13.19 -12.76
N ALA A 130 33.06 11.97 -12.36
CA ALA A 130 31.80 11.38 -12.77
C ALA A 130 30.64 12.34 -12.47
N THR A 131 29.91 12.73 -13.51
CA THR A 131 28.82 13.71 -13.39
C THR A 131 27.54 13.04 -12.90
N PHE A 132 26.78 13.78 -12.09
CA PHE A 132 25.44 13.36 -11.68
C PHE A 132 24.54 13.04 -12.89
N GLY A 133 24.61 13.84 -13.95
CA GLY A 133 23.78 13.65 -15.15
C GLY A 133 23.98 12.27 -15.81
N GLY A 134 25.22 11.79 -15.90
CA GLY A 134 25.50 10.45 -16.44
C GLY A 134 24.87 9.33 -15.60
N ALA A 135 24.98 9.43 -14.27
CA ALA A 135 24.37 8.46 -13.36
C ALA A 135 22.84 8.53 -13.36
N PHE A 136 22.25 9.74 -13.44
CA PHE A 136 20.80 9.92 -13.53
C PHE A 136 20.24 9.33 -14.82
N VAL A 137 20.90 9.53 -15.97
CA VAL A 137 20.47 8.92 -17.24
C VAL A 137 20.52 7.39 -17.15
N PHE A 138 21.59 6.82 -16.59
CA PHE A 138 21.66 5.36 -16.38
C PHE A 138 20.54 4.86 -15.46
N PHE A 139 20.32 5.53 -14.32
CA PHE A 139 19.27 5.22 -13.36
C PHE A 139 17.87 5.27 -14.02
N LEU A 140 17.60 6.33 -14.78
CA LEU A 140 16.35 6.53 -15.48
C LEU A 140 16.13 5.45 -16.54
N LEU A 141 17.15 5.14 -17.34
CA LEU A 141 17.06 4.07 -18.35
C LEU A 141 16.78 2.72 -17.70
N ALA A 142 17.52 2.36 -16.64
CA ALA A 142 17.34 1.10 -15.95
C ALA A 142 15.91 0.95 -15.39
N ASN A 143 15.43 1.95 -14.65
CA ASN A 143 14.09 1.92 -14.06
C ASN A 143 12.97 1.99 -15.12
N THR A 144 13.15 2.79 -16.17
CA THR A 144 12.14 2.92 -17.24
C THR A 144 12.03 1.64 -18.06
N LEU A 145 13.16 0.99 -18.38
CA LEU A 145 13.14 -0.30 -19.06
C LEU A 145 12.45 -1.37 -18.20
N SER A 146 12.72 -1.42 -16.89
CA SER A 146 12.02 -2.32 -15.99
C SER A 146 10.53 -2.03 -15.87
N LEU A 147 10.13 -0.77 -15.84
CA LEU A 147 8.72 -0.37 -15.82
C LEU A 147 8.01 -0.73 -17.14
N VAL A 148 8.54 -0.29 -18.27
CA VAL A 148 7.89 -0.42 -19.59
C VAL A 148 7.90 -1.86 -20.08
N ILE A 149 9.00 -2.59 -19.94
CA ILE A 149 9.10 -3.96 -20.45
C ILE A 149 8.59 -4.97 -19.42
N GLY A 150 8.89 -4.76 -18.13
CA GLY A 150 8.47 -5.67 -17.06
C GLY A 150 6.99 -5.52 -16.69
N PHE A 151 6.59 -4.30 -16.32
CA PHE A 151 5.23 -3.99 -15.88
C PHE A 151 4.27 -3.64 -17.03
N GLY A 152 4.78 -3.18 -18.17
CA GLY A 152 3.96 -2.76 -19.30
C GLY A 152 2.96 -3.81 -19.79
N PRO A 153 3.34 -5.10 -19.98
CA PRO A 153 2.39 -6.14 -20.39
C PRO A 153 1.25 -6.37 -19.39
N ILE A 154 1.54 -6.29 -18.09
CA ILE A 154 0.53 -6.41 -17.03
C ILE A 154 -0.41 -5.21 -17.08
N LEU A 155 0.13 -3.99 -17.15
CA LEU A 155 -0.66 -2.76 -17.28
C LEU A 155 -1.54 -2.79 -18.53
N LEU A 156 -0.99 -3.25 -19.66
CA LEU A 156 -1.74 -3.40 -20.91
C LEU A 156 -2.89 -4.41 -20.76
N THR A 157 -2.68 -5.49 -20.00
CA THR A 157 -3.73 -6.48 -19.71
C THR A 157 -4.85 -5.85 -18.88
N PHE A 158 -4.53 -5.06 -17.84
CA PHE A 158 -5.54 -4.33 -17.06
C PHE A 158 -6.29 -3.28 -17.87
N ILE A 159 -5.68 -2.72 -18.92
CA ILE A 159 -6.31 -1.73 -19.80
C ILE A 159 -7.19 -2.41 -20.87
N ILE A 160 -6.74 -3.51 -21.46
CA ILE A 160 -7.44 -4.17 -22.58
C ILE A 160 -8.52 -5.15 -22.11
N LEU A 161 -8.29 -5.87 -21.00
CA LEU A 161 -9.15 -6.99 -20.62
C LEU A 161 -10.56 -6.59 -20.13
N PRO A 162 -10.76 -5.51 -19.34
CA PRO A 162 -12.10 -5.18 -18.85
C PRO A 162 -13.12 -4.83 -19.96
N PRO A 163 -12.76 -4.05 -21.01
CA PRO A 163 -13.63 -3.86 -22.17
C PRO A 163 -13.97 -5.16 -22.92
N VAL A 164 -13.02 -6.10 -22.99
CA VAL A 164 -13.22 -7.39 -23.67
C VAL A 164 -14.14 -8.33 -22.87
N LEU A 165 -14.12 -8.25 -21.55
CA LEU A 165 -14.96 -9.07 -20.66
C LEU A 165 -16.33 -8.45 -20.34
N GLY A 166 -16.68 -7.30 -20.94
CA GLY A 166 -17.99 -6.67 -20.75
C GLY A 166 -18.20 -6.02 -19.38
N ASN A 167 -17.13 -5.81 -18.60
CA ASN A 167 -17.25 -5.12 -17.31
C ASN A 167 -17.40 -3.61 -17.50
N ALA A 168 -18.47 -3.04 -16.94
CA ALA A 168 -18.75 -1.60 -16.88
C ALA A 168 -17.84 -0.89 -15.85
N GLY A 169 -16.53 -1.07 -15.98
CA GLY A 169 -15.54 -0.35 -15.17
C GLY A 169 -15.53 1.16 -15.46
N PRO A 170 -14.76 1.95 -14.68
CA PRO A 170 -14.62 3.39 -14.90
C PRO A 170 -14.30 3.66 -16.36
N PRO A 171 -14.83 4.77 -16.93
CA PRO A 171 -14.73 5.05 -18.34
C PRO A 171 -13.25 4.95 -18.76
N PRO A 172 -12.93 4.21 -19.85
CA PRO A 172 -11.56 3.94 -20.25
C PRO A 172 -10.68 5.20 -20.24
N THR A 173 -11.28 6.34 -20.59
CA THR A 173 -10.65 7.67 -20.60
C THR A 173 -9.98 8.05 -19.29
N ALA A 174 -10.60 7.81 -18.12
CA ALA A 174 -10.03 8.18 -16.83
C ALA A 174 -8.75 7.38 -16.52
N VAL A 175 -8.76 6.08 -16.84
CA VAL A 175 -7.59 5.19 -16.67
C VAL A 175 -6.46 5.60 -17.62
N TRP A 176 -6.78 5.96 -18.86
CA TRP A 176 -5.81 6.47 -19.83
C TRP A 176 -5.14 7.77 -19.38
N PHE A 177 -5.93 8.74 -18.89
CA PHE A 177 -5.39 10.00 -18.37
C PHE A 177 -4.52 9.79 -17.14
N ALA A 178 -4.95 8.94 -16.19
CA ALA A 178 -4.14 8.60 -15.02
C ALA A 178 -2.82 7.91 -15.41
N GLY A 179 -2.85 6.98 -16.38
CA GLY A 179 -1.65 6.33 -16.92
C GLY A 179 -0.70 7.31 -17.61
N LEU A 180 -1.23 8.25 -18.41
CA LEU A 180 -0.43 9.28 -19.07
C LEU A 180 0.20 10.25 -18.07
N ILE A 181 -0.57 10.71 -17.08
CA ILE A 181 -0.05 11.55 -15.99
C ILE A 181 1.04 10.79 -15.23
N GLY A 182 0.83 9.50 -14.93
CA GLY A 182 1.83 8.65 -14.30
C GLY A 182 3.13 8.55 -15.11
N LEU A 183 3.02 8.35 -16.43
CA LEU A 183 4.18 8.27 -17.31
C LEU A 183 4.93 9.61 -17.42
N VAL A 184 4.21 10.72 -17.55
CA VAL A 184 4.81 12.07 -17.65
C VAL A 184 5.47 12.48 -16.32
N SER A 185 4.84 12.16 -15.20
CA SER A 185 5.36 12.45 -13.86
C SER A 185 6.48 11.50 -13.43
N TRP A 186 6.68 10.37 -14.12
CA TRP A 186 7.71 9.37 -13.79
C TRP A 186 9.11 9.96 -13.70
N ILE A 187 9.54 10.73 -14.72
CA ILE A 187 10.89 11.32 -14.76
C ILE A 187 11.14 12.28 -13.59
N PRO A 188 10.30 13.30 -13.33
CA PRO A 188 10.53 14.20 -12.21
C PRO A 188 10.41 13.48 -10.86
N VAL A 189 9.50 12.51 -10.72
CA VAL A 189 9.39 11.71 -9.49
C VAL A 189 10.67 10.90 -9.24
N MET A 190 11.22 10.24 -10.26
CA MET A 190 12.47 9.49 -10.16
C MET A 190 13.65 10.39 -9.80
N LEU A 191 13.70 11.61 -10.35
CA LEU A 191 14.73 12.59 -10.00
C LEU A 191 14.61 13.03 -8.54
N ILE A 192 13.41 13.42 -8.10
CA ILE A 192 13.14 13.83 -6.72
C ILE A 192 13.48 12.68 -5.76
N LEU A 193 13.06 11.46 -6.08
CA LEU A 193 13.34 10.28 -5.27
C LEU A 193 14.83 10.00 -5.16
N LEU A 194 15.57 10.03 -6.27
CA LEU A 194 17.02 9.83 -6.28
C LEU A 194 17.72 10.89 -5.42
N CYS A 195 17.33 12.16 -5.57
CA CYS A 195 17.88 13.25 -4.77
C CYS A 195 17.54 13.11 -3.28
N LEU A 196 16.27 12.82 -2.94
CA LEU A 196 15.82 12.67 -1.57
C LEU A 196 16.53 11.50 -0.87
N VAL A 197 16.53 10.31 -1.49
CA VAL A 197 17.17 9.11 -0.93
C VAL A 197 18.67 9.31 -0.83
N GLY A 198 19.31 9.82 -1.89
CA GLY A 198 20.74 10.16 -1.85
C GLY A 198 21.06 11.19 -0.78
N GLY A 199 20.15 12.13 -0.51
CA GLY A 199 20.30 13.19 0.49
C GLY A 199 20.30 12.62 1.89
N ILE A 200 19.35 11.72 2.19
CA ILE A 200 19.30 10.99 3.46
C ILE A 200 20.59 10.17 3.66
N ILE A 201 21.01 9.43 2.63
CA ILE A 201 22.23 8.60 2.70
C ILE A 201 23.46 9.48 2.96
N HIS A 202 23.60 10.58 2.22
CA HIS A 202 24.75 11.49 2.40
C HIS A 202 24.73 12.17 3.77
N LEU A 203 23.55 12.58 4.26
CA LEU A 203 23.38 13.14 5.60
C LEU A 203 23.83 12.15 6.68
N VAL A 204 23.40 10.89 6.62
CA VAL A 204 23.80 9.85 7.58
C VAL A 204 25.32 9.60 7.53
N LEU A 205 25.91 9.56 6.32
CA LEU A 205 27.35 9.43 6.19
C LEU A 205 28.11 10.60 6.84
N ARG A 206 27.64 11.84 6.64
CA ARG A 206 28.22 13.06 7.22
C ARG A 206 28.03 13.14 8.74
N MET A 207 26.89 12.67 9.26
CA MET A 207 26.64 12.61 10.71
C MET A 207 27.51 11.56 11.40
N THR A 208 27.87 10.48 10.70
CA THR A 208 28.69 9.39 11.24
C THR A 208 30.19 9.56 11.00
N GLY A 209 30.63 10.66 10.38
CA GLY A 209 32.04 10.99 10.18
C GLY A 209 32.35 11.69 8.86
N SER A 210 33.64 11.83 8.52
CA SER A 210 34.06 12.40 7.24
C SER A 210 33.73 11.48 6.06
N THR A 211 33.58 12.10 4.88
CA THR A 211 33.37 11.46 3.57
C THR A 211 34.41 12.02 2.60
N ALA A 212 34.99 11.18 1.74
CA ALA A 212 35.97 11.64 0.76
C ALA A 212 35.33 12.42 -0.40
N GLY A 213 34.07 12.14 -0.73
CA GLY A 213 33.31 12.80 -1.77
C GLY A 213 32.21 13.71 -1.26
N GLY A 214 31.73 14.58 -2.15
CA GLY A 214 30.51 15.35 -1.94
C GLY A 214 29.22 14.57 -2.25
N TYR A 215 28.09 15.25 -2.13
CA TYR A 215 26.75 14.72 -2.40
C TYR A 215 26.59 14.11 -3.80
N SER A 216 27.15 14.76 -4.84
CA SER A 216 27.12 14.24 -6.22
C SER A 216 27.70 12.83 -6.31
N ARG A 217 28.76 12.53 -5.55
CA ARG A 217 29.40 11.20 -5.58
C ARG A 217 28.52 10.13 -4.94
N THR A 218 27.73 10.48 -3.92
CA THR A 218 26.69 9.59 -3.36
C THR A 218 25.59 9.30 -4.39
N LEU A 219 25.11 10.33 -5.11
CA LEU A 219 24.09 10.16 -6.16
C LEU A 219 24.61 9.31 -7.32
N VAL A 220 25.87 9.48 -7.70
CA VAL A 220 26.52 8.67 -8.74
C VAL A 220 26.58 7.19 -8.33
N SER A 221 26.99 6.89 -7.09
CA SER A 221 26.98 5.53 -6.57
C SER A 221 25.58 4.91 -6.54
N LEU A 222 24.56 5.70 -6.15
CA LEU A 222 23.17 5.24 -6.16
C LEU A 222 22.66 4.93 -7.57
N GLY A 223 22.91 5.84 -8.51
CA GLY A 223 22.47 5.69 -9.89
C GLY A 223 23.07 4.45 -10.52
N PHE A 224 24.39 4.25 -10.42
CA PHE A 224 25.03 3.05 -10.97
C PHE A 224 24.78 1.77 -10.15
N GLY A 225 24.37 1.90 -8.89
CA GLY A 225 23.91 0.80 -8.05
C GLY A 225 22.52 0.26 -8.42
N SER A 226 21.78 0.93 -9.32
CA SER A 226 20.43 0.52 -9.74
C SER A 226 20.42 -0.52 -10.86
N GLY A 227 21.57 -0.91 -11.40
CA GLY A 227 21.62 -1.86 -12.52
C GLY A 227 20.94 -3.22 -12.25
N PRO A 228 20.95 -3.81 -11.04
CA PRO A 228 20.19 -5.02 -10.73
C PRO A 228 18.70 -4.92 -10.99
N LEU A 229 18.11 -3.72 -10.94
CA LEU A 229 16.68 -3.52 -11.20
C LEU A 229 16.29 -3.92 -12.63
N MET A 230 17.25 -4.03 -13.56
CA MET A 230 17.03 -4.52 -14.92
C MET A 230 16.52 -5.97 -14.99
N ILE A 231 16.68 -6.77 -13.92
CA ILE A 231 16.06 -8.10 -13.85
C ILE A 231 14.53 -7.97 -13.93
N GLY A 232 13.97 -6.88 -13.40
CA GLY A 232 12.54 -6.57 -13.49
C GLY A 232 12.04 -6.35 -14.91
N ALA A 233 12.91 -6.03 -15.87
CA ALA A 233 12.55 -5.85 -17.27
C ALA A 233 12.22 -7.16 -17.99
N VAL A 234 12.52 -8.32 -17.40
CA VAL A 234 12.18 -9.62 -18.00
C VAL A 234 10.69 -9.90 -17.75
N PRO A 235 9.84 -10.02 -18.79
CA PRO A 235 8.43 -10.34 -18.58
C PRO A 235 8.25 -11.66 -17.81
N PHE A 236 7.23 -11.72 -16.95
CA PHE A 236 6.88 -12.87 -16.07
C PHE A 236 7.89 -13.22 -14.98
N LEU A 237 9.19 -13.29 -15.29
CA LEU A 237 10.24 -13.52 -14.30
C LEU A 237 10.49 -12.28 -13.44
N GLY A 238 10.31 -11.10 -14.02
CA GLY A 238 10.51 -9.82 -13.37
C GLY A 238 9.70 -9.72 -12.08
N TYR A 239 8.44 -10.14 -12.05
CA TYR A 239 7.61 -10.06 -10.84
C TYR A 239 8.17 -10.90 -9.68
N CYS A 240 8.55 -12.15 -9.96
CA CYS A 240 9.11 -13.04 -8.94
C CYS A 240 10.51 -12.63 -8.50
N LEU A 241 11.30 -12.07 -9.42
CA LEU A 241 12.68 -11.67 -9.17
C LEU A 241 12.82 -10.19 -8.79
N GLN A 242 11.74 -9.42 -8.76
CA GLN A 242 11.79 -7.98 -8.46
C GLN A 242 12.27 -7.73 -7.04
N THR A 243 11.75 -8.47 -6.06
CA THR A 243 12.14 -8.32 -4.66
C THR A 243 13.62 -8.68 -4.45
N PRO A 244 14.13 -9.84 -4.94
CA PRO A 244 15.57 -10.11 -4.97
C PRO A 244 16.40 -9.03 -5.68
N ALA A 245 15.93 -8.51 -6.82
CA ALA A 245 16.62 -7.47 -7.57
C ALA A 245 16.73 -6.15 -6.80
N GLN A 246 15.68 -5.77 -6.07
CA GLN A 246 15.69 -4.58 -5.20
C GLN A 246 16.68 -4.76 -4.04
N ILE A 247 16.67 -5.92 -3.37
CA ILE A 247 17.65 -6.24 -2.32
C ILE A 247 19.06 -6.18 -2.88
N TRP A 248 19.29 -6.78 -4.06
CA TRP A 248 20.60 -6.77 -4.70
C TRP A 248 21.04 -5.36 -5.11
N SER A 249 20.11 -4.50 -5.55
CA SER A 249 20.41 -3.10 -5.84
C SER A 249 20.87 -2.33 -4.59
N LEU A 250 20.30 -2.61 -3.41
CA LEU A 250 20.78 -2.05 -2.14
C LEU A 250 22.19 -2.55 -1.83
N VAL A 251 22.45 -3.86 -1.97
CA VAL A 251 23.79 -4.45 -1.75
C VAL A 251 24.82 -3.86 -2.70
N SER A 252 24.52 -3.77 -4.00
CA SER A 252 25.39 -3.15 -4.99
C SER A 252 25.67 -1.70 -4.64
N THR A 253 24.65 -0.94 -4.23
CA THR A 253 24.81 0.45 -3.80
C THR A 253 25.74 0.57 -2.59
N ILE A 254 25.60 -0.28 -1.56
CA ILE A 254 26.50 -0.32 -0.39
C ILE A 254 27.94 -0.57 -0.82
N ILE A 255 28.15 -1.57 -1.68
CA ILE A 255 29.48 -1.96 -2.17
C ILE A 255 30.10 -0.87 -3.06
N LEU A 256 29.31 -0.16 -3.87
CA LEU A 256 29.79 0.98 -4.67
C LEU A 256 30.14 2.18 -3.78
N LEU A 257 29.30 2.46 -2.79
CA LEU A 257 29.38 3.65 -1.95
C LEU A 257 30.59 3.61 -1.01
N SER A 258 30.93 2.44 -0.46
CA SER A 258 32.07 2.23 0.44
C SER A 258 33.41 2.76 -0.13
N PRO A 259 33.90 2.28 -1.29
CA PRO A 259 35.11 2.81 -1.92
C PRO A 259 34.89 4.22 -2.49
N ALA A 260 33.70 4.53 -3.02
CA ALA A 260 33.45 5.85 -3.61
C ALA A 260 33.51 6.99 -2.59
N GLN A 261 33.10 6.75 -1.34
CA GLN A 261 33.14 7.74 -0.26
C GLN A 261 34.29 7.53 0.73
N ALA A 262 35.15 6.53 0.51
CA ALA A 262 36.20 6.10 1.42
C ALA A 262 35.68 5.86 2.87
N VAL A 263 34.54 5.20 2.99
CA VAL A 263 33.92 4.85 4.28
C VAL A 263 33.96 3.35 4.49
N SER A 264 33.87 2.90 5.75
CA SER A 264 33.76 1.47 6.03
C SER A 264 32.46 0.89 5.48
N GLY A 265 32.48 -0.42 5.14
CA GLY A 265 31.30 -1.11 4.65
C GLY A 265 30.11 -1.01 5.60
N LEU A 266 30.33 -1.12 6.91
CA LEU A 266 29.27 -0.98 7.91
C LEU A 266 28.62 0.41 7.89
N ARG A 267 29.42 1.48 7.80
CA ARG A 267 28.90 2.86 7.69
C ARG A 267 28.08 3.04 6.41
N ALA A 268 28.56 2.51 5.29
CA ALA A 268 27.81 2.51 4.03
C ALA A 268 26.48 1.75 4.15
N SER A 269 26.47 0.57 4.77
CA SER A 269 25.26 -0.23 5.01
C SER A 269 24.23 0.52 5.85
N CYS A 270 24.63 1.09 6.99
CA CYS A 270 23.72 1.86 7.84
C CYS A 270 23.12 3.05 7.07
N ALA A 271 23.93 3.78 6.29
CA ALA A 271 23.45 4.90 5.50
C ALA A 271 22.42 4.49 4.45
N VAL A 272 22.70 3.43 3.66
CA VAL A 272 21.81 2.94 2.59
C VAL A 272 20.53 2.31 3.14
N LEU A 273 20.57 1.61 4.28
CA LEU A 273 19.39 0.99 4.88
C LEU A 273 18.50 1.98 5.64
N THR A 274 19.03 3.14 6.06
CA THR A 274 18.24 4.17 6.76
C THR A 274 16.96 4.58 6.01
N PRO A 275 16.99 4.99 4.73
CA PRO A 275 15.76 5.33 4.00
C PRO A 275 14.77 4.16 3.92
N VAL A 276 15.25 2.91 3.86
CA VAL A 276 14.38 1.72 3.86
C VAL A 276 13.65 1.59 5.19
N PHE A 277 14.35 1.73 6.31
CA PHE A 277 13.74 1.70 7.65
C PHE A 277 12.76 2.86 7.88
N LEU A 278 13.07 4.06 7.36
CA LEU A 278 12.16 5.20 7.42
C LEU A 278 10.85 4.93 6.66
N VAL A 279 10.93 4.32 5.47
CA VAL A 279 9.75 3.93 4.69
C VAL A 279 8.93 2.86 5.42
N ILE A 280 9.58 1.85 6.00
CA ILE A 280 8.90 0.81 6.80
C ILE A 280 8.20 1.43 8.02
N ALA A 281 8.88 2.31 8.76
CA ALA A 281 8.29 2.99 9.91
C ALA A 281 7.11 3.88 9.52
N ALA A 282 7.22 4.64 8.42
CA ALA A 282 6.13 5.45 7.89
C ALA A 282 4.93 4.60 7.47
N TYR A 283 5.17 3.46 6.82
CA TYR A 283 4.12 2.51 6.44
C TYR A 283 3.41 1.92 7.67
N ILE A 284 4.16 1.48 8.68
CA ILE A 284 3.57 0.99 9.94
C ILE A 284 2.75 2.08 10.62
N GLY A 285 3.27 3.31 10.69
CA GLY A 285 2.55 4.45 11.24
C GLY A 285 1.25 4.76 10.50
N LEU A 286 1.25 4.66 9.16
CA LEU A 286 0.05 4.81 8.33
C LEU A 286 -0.97 3.70 8.59
N VAL A 287 -0.54 2.44 8.66
CA VAL A 287 -1.44 1.32 8.96
C VAL A 287 -2.06 1.48 10.35
N LEU A 288 -1.26 1.84 11.35
CA LEU A 288 -1.74 2.09 12.70
C LEU A 288 -2.72 3.27 12.76
N SER A 289 -2.47 4.35 12.02
CA SER A 289 -3.39 5.51 12.01
C SER A 289 -4.73 5.17 11.37
N VAL A 290 -4.74 4.34 10.32
CA VAL A 290 -5.97 3.84 9.70
C VAL A 290 -6.72 2.90 10.64
N VAL A 291 -6.03 1.94 11.28
CA VAL A 291 -6.67 0.97 12.20
C VAL A 291 -7.20 1.65 13.46
N LEU A 292 -6.41 2.51 14.11
CA LEU A 292 -6.84 3.25 15.31
C LEU A 292 -7.90 4.30 14.97
N GLY A 293 -7.80 4.94 13.80
CA GLY A 293 -8.81 5.87 13.31
C GLY A 293 -10.14 5.19 12.98
N ALA A 294 -10.10 3.96 12.44
CA ALA A 294 -11.27 3.14 12.20
C ALA A 294 -11.86 2.58 13.50
N ALA A 295 -11.03 2.21 14.48
CA ALA A 295 -11.49 1.75 15.79
C ALA A 295 -12.04 2.89 16.67
N GLY A 296 -11.55 4.12 16.47
CA GLY A 296 -12.00 5.31 17.18
C GLY A 296 -13.21 6.01 16.54
N ARG A 297 -13.54 5.65 15.30
CA ARG A 297 -14.83 6.03 14.70
C ARG A 297 -15.79 4.89 14.99
N PRO A 298 -16.84 5.08 15.82
CA PRO A 298 -17.94 4.13 15.81
C PRO A 298 -18.36 4.03 14.35
N VAL A 299 -18.40 2.81 13.80
CA VAL A 299 -18.97 2.53 12.48
C VAL A 299 -20.47 2.82 12.59
N GLY A 300 -20.79 4.10 12.65
CA GLY A 300 -22.14 4.61 12.55
C GLY A 300 -22.42 4.70 11.09
N VAL A 301 -23.24 3.77 10.61
CA VAL A 301 -24.22 4.09 9.59
C VAL A 301 -24.82 5.45 10.01
N PRO A 302 -24.61 6.54 9.26
CA PRO A 302 -25.09 7.87 9.62
C PRO A 302 -26.62 7.83 9.64
N GLY A 303 -27.20 7.50 10.79
CA GLY A 303 -28.64 7.25 10.96
C GLY A 303 -28.95 6.31 12.12
N ILE A 304 -28.25 5.18 12.24
CA ILE A 304 -28.59 4.13 13.21
C ILE A 304 -28.00 4.44 14.60
N ASN A 305 -26.79 4.99 14.68
CA ASN A 305 -26.11 5.19 15.96
C ASN A 305 -26.57 6.44 16.73
N ALA A 306 -27.22 7.41 16.08
CA ALA A 306 -27.83 8.54 16.78
C ALA A 306 -29.13 8.12 17.51
N ALA A 307 -29.87 7.14 16.95
CA ALA A 307 -31.05 6.55 17.59
C ALA A 307 -30.68 5.58 18.75
N LEU A 308 -29.50 4.97 18.71
CA LEU A 308 -29.06 3.95 19.68
C LEU A 308 -28.44 4.49 20.98
N ALA A 309 -28.25 5.81 21.12
CA ALA A 309 -27.52 6.37 22.27
C ALA A 309 -28.37 6.55 23.54
N GLY A 310 -29.64 6.12 23.55
CA GLY A 310 -30.49 6.23 24.75
C GLY A 310 -31.82 5.49 24.74
N GLU A 311 -32.31 5.02 23.59
CA GLU A 311 -33.61 4.34 23.49
C GLU A 311 -33.48 3.01 22.73
N ASP A 312 -34.11 1.95 23.25
CA ASP A 312 -34.20 0.64 22.57
C ASP A 312 -34.88 0.85 21.20
N PRO A 313 -34.17 0.73 20.06
CA PRO A 313 -34.84 0.78 18.77
C PRO A 313 -35.78 -0.42 18.65
N LEU A 314 -36.96 -0.14 18.13
CA LEU A 314 -37.91 -1.17 17.73
C LEU A 314 -37.42 -1.70 16.38
N VAL A 315 -36.79 -2.87 16.42
CA VAL A 315 -36.36 -3.63 15.25
C VAL A 315 -37.42 -4.68 14.95
N VAL A 316 -38.05 -4.58 13.78
CA VAL A 316 -39.11 -5.51 13.32
C VAL A 316 -38.69 -6.11 11.98
N MET A 317 -38.87 -7.41 11.82
CA MET A 317 -38.68 -8.11 10.55
C MET A 317 -40.03 -8.30 9.88
N ILE A 318 -40.22 -7.72 8.70
CA ILE A 318 -41.56 -7.60 8.09
C ILE A 318 -41.88 -8.69 7.05
N ALA A 319 -40.88 -9.42 6.55
CA ALA A 319 -41.11 -10.51 5.60
C ALA A 319 -40.18 -11.71 5.85
N GLU A 320 -40.73 -12.91 5.62
CA GLU A 320 -40.05 -14.19 5.80
C GLU A 320 -39.00 -14.45 4.69
N ASP A 321 -39.30 -14.01 3.46
CA ASP A 321 -38.46 -14.26 2.28
C ASP A 321 -37.40 -13.18 2.02
N ASP A 322 -37.59 -11.94 2.52
CA ASP A 322 -36.65 -10.82 2.42
C ASP A 322 -36.72 -9.98 3.71
N PRO A 323 -35.86 -10.23 4.71
CA PRO A 323 -35.98 -9.63 6.03
C PRO A 323 -35.70 -8.11 5.98
N GLN A 324 -36.72 -7.34 5.65
CA GLN A 324 -36.69 -5.91 5.80
C GLN A 324 -36.67 -5.59 7.29
N THR A 325 -35.53 -5.06 7.72
CA THR A 325 -35.32 -4.65 9.09
C THR A 325 -35.74 -3.19 9.21
N VAL A 326 -36.79 -2.93 9.99
CA VAL A 326 -37.28 -1.58 10.24
C VAL A 326 -36.81 -1.14 11.61
N VAL A 327 -36.10 -0.02 11.66
CA VAL A 327 -35.53 0.54 12.90
C VAL A 327 -36.35 1.77 13.29
N LEU A 328 -37.33 1.59 14.17
CA LEU A 328 -38.18 2.68 14.65
C LEU A 328 -37.67 3.19 16.00
N SER A 329 -37.66 4.51 16.18
CA SER A 329 -37.58 5.09 17.52
C SER A 329 -38.85 4.73 18.28
N SER A 330 -38.73 4.00 19.40
CA SER A 330 -39.90 3.50 20.13
C SER A 330 -40.83 4.64 20.56
N ARG A 331 -40.24 5.78 20.94
CA ARG A 331 -40.97 6.94 21.41
C ARG A 331 -41.65 7.67 20.26
N ASP A 332 -40.90 8.05 19.23
CA ASP A 332 -41.45 8.80 18.09
C ASP A 332 -42.54 8.00 17.39
N PHE A 333 -42.39 6.67 17.32
CA PHE A 333 -43.43 5.78 16.81
C PHE A 333 -44.72 5.82 17.64
N LEU A 334 -44.61 5.75 18.97
CA LEU A 334 -45.79 5.81 19.85
C LEU A 334 -46.44 7.19 19.85
N GLU A 335 -45.66 8.28 19.86
CA GLU A 335 -46.17 9.65 19.76
C GLU A 335 -46.93 9.85 18.44
N ALA A 336 -46.37 9.40 17.31
CA ALA A 336 -47.04 9.48 16.01
C ALA A 336 -48.33 8.63 15.95
N LEU A 337 -48.37 7.46 16.60
CA LEU A 337 -49.58 6.64 16.70
C LEU A 337 -50.66 7.31 17.55
N VAL A 338 -50.28 8.06 18.60
CA VAL A 338 -51.23 8.82 19.43
C VAL A 338 -51.82 10.00 18.65
N GLU A 339 -50.99 10.76 17.94
CA GLU A 339 -51.44 11.90 17.13
C GLU A 339 -52.34 11.49 15.93
N ALA A 340 -52.16 10.27 15.42
CA ALA A 340 -52.98 9.76 14.33
C ALA A 340 -54.46 9.63 14.75
N LYS A 341 -55.37 10.13 13.91
CA LYS A 341 -56.83 10.07 14.17
C LYS A 341 -57.38 8.64 14.24
N ASN A 342 -56.86 7.75 13.40
CA ASN A 342 -57.15 6.32 13.40
C ASN A 342 -55.82 5.57 13.44
N LEU A 343 -55.85 4.29 13.81
CA LEU A 343 -54.64 3.47 13.78
C LEU A 343 -54.15 3.32 12.32
N PRO A 344 -52.99 3.87 11.95
CA PRO A 344 -52.48 3.81 10.59
C PRO A 344 -52.17 2.37 10.19
N GLY A 345 -52.37 2.01 8.93
CA GLY A 345 -51.99 0.70 8.41
C GLY A 345 -50.46 0.51 8.35
N PRO A 346 -49.94 -0.72 8.21
CA PRO A 346 -48.50 -0.97 8.17
C PRO A 346 -47.74 -0.19 7.08
N GLY A 347 -48.34 -0.07 5.89
CA GLY A 347 -47.76 0.72 4.79
C GLY A 347 -47.74 2.23 5.04
N GLU A 348 -48.57 2.73 5.97
CA GLU A 348 -48.63 4.15 6.32
C GLU A 348 -47.59 4.55 7.38
N ILE A 349 -46.99 3.58 8.09
CA ILE A 349 -46.03 3.82 9.17
C ILE A 349 -44.81 4.59 8.68
N GLY A 350 -44.30 4.28 7.49
CA GLY A 350 -43.17 4.99 6.91
C GLY A 350 -43.46 6.44 6.50
N GLY A 351 -44.72 6.86 6.55
CA GLY A 351 -45.16 8.23 6.31
C GLY A 351 -45.45 9.03 7.57
N LEU A 352 -45.34 8.44 8.76
CA LEU A 352 -45.58 9.13 10.03
C LEU A 352 -44.44 10.10 10.34
N ASP A 353 -44.79 11.31 10.79
CA ASP A 353 -43.81 12.32 11.19
C ASP A 353 -42.95 11.80 12.35
N GLY A 354 -41.63 12.00 12.27
CA GLY A 354 -40.68 11.51 13.27
C GLY A 354 -40.28 10.03 13.12
N VAL A 355 -40.97 9.26 12.27
CA VAL A 355 -40.66 7.84 12.06
C VAL A 355 -39.66 7.66 10.92
N MET A 356 -38.43 7.27 11.23
CA MET A 356 -37.49 6.79 10.22
C MET A 356 -37.79 5.33 9.92
N SER A 357 -38.40 5.07 8.76
CA SER A 357 -38.70 3.73 8.29
C SER A 357 -37.92 3.40 7.02
N THR A 358 -37.39 2.18 6.96
CA THR A 358 -36.83 1.59 5.74
C THR A 358 -37.92 0.94 4.86
N ILE A 359 -39.16 0.90 5.34
CA ILE A 359 -40.32 0.42 4.57
C ILE A 359 -40.58 1.40 3.43
N PRO A 360 -40.53 0.95 2.16
CA PRO A 360 -41.00 1.75 1.04
C PRO A 360 -42.45 2.20 1.27
N LYS A 361 -42.79 3.46 0.94
CA LYS A 361 -44.15 4.00 1.11
C LYS A 361 -45.27 3.20 0.42
N ASP A 362 -44.89 2.32 -0.51
CA ASP A 362 -45.77 1.46 -1.29
C ASP A 362 -45.47 -0.04 -1.09
N ALA A 363 -44.77 -0.42 -0.02
CA ALA A 363 -44.53 -1.82 0.27
C ALA A 363 -45.86 -2.52 0.59
N ASP A 364 -46.12 -3.61 -0.12
CA ASP A 364 -47.26 -4.49 0.14
C ASP A 364 -46.99 -5.29 1.42
N ILE A 365 -47.16 -4.64 2.57
CA ILE A 365 -47.05 -5.30 3.87
C ILE A 365 -48.36 -6.02 4.11
N THR A 366 -48.34 -7.34 3.95
CA THR A 366 -49.46 -8.21 4.27
C THR A 366 -49.79 -8.10 5.76
N LEU A 367 -50.94 -7.49 6.05
CA LEU A 367 -51.56 -7.54 7.37
C LEU A 367 -51.92 -8.99 7.70
N GLU A 368 -51.45 -9.50 8.83
CA GLU A 368 -51.83 -10.84 9.28
C GLU A 368 -53.26 -10.82 9.82
N LYS A 369 -53.52 -9.91 10.77
CA LYS A 369 -54.81 -9.80 11.47
C LYS A 369 -55.10 -8.37 11.90
N THR A 370 -56.40 -8.07 12.03
CA THR A 370 -56.91 -6.79 12.55
C THR A 370 -57.96 -7.07 13.62
N TRP A 371 -57.88 -6.36 14.74
CA TRP A 371 -58.85 -6.44 15.84
C TRP A 371 -59.54 -5.10 16.04
N ARG A 372 -60.82 -5.16 16.38
CA ARG A 372 -61.62 -3.99 16.76
C ARG A 372 -62.47 -4.35 17.95
N GLY A 373 -62.09 -3.87 19.12
CA GLY A 373 -62.89 -3.96 20.33
C GLY A 373 -63.54 -2.63 20.67
N ARG A 374 -64.30 -2.63 21.76
CA ARG A 374 -64.88 -1.42 22.33
C ARG A 374 -63.76 -0.54 22.88
N GLY A 375 -63.53 0.59 22.22
CA GLY A 375 -62.54 1.59 22.63
C GLY A 375 -61.14 1.39 22.06
N PHE A 376 -60.86 0.30 21.31
CA PHE A 376 -59.54 0.09 20.71
C PHE A 376 -59.58 -0.40 19.26
N GLN A 377 -58.49 -0.13 18.56
CA GLN A 377 -58.15 -0.72 17.26
C GLN A 377 -56.78 -1.35 17.38
N ALA A 378 -56.57 -2.52 16.79
CA ALA A 378 -55.27 -3.16 16.73
C ALA A 378 -55.05 -3.88 15.40
N TRP A 379 -53.79 -4.08 15.04
CA TRP A 379 -53.39 -4.95 13.93
C TRP A 379 -52.04 -5.59 14.22
N SER A 380 -51.74 -6.66 13.48
CA SER A 380 -50.44 -7.32 13.55
C SER A 380 -49.83 -7.57 12.18
N ILE A 381 -48.50 -7.58 12.19
CA ILE A 381 -47.62 -8.06 11.12
C ILE A 381 -46.62 -9.04 11.77
N PRO A 382 -45.84 -9.79 10.97
CA PRO A 382 -44.77 -10.60 11.52
C PRO A 382 -43.86 -9.77 12.45
N GLY A 383 -43.70 -10.22 13.69
CA GLY A 383 -42.85 -9.62 14.71
C GLY A 383 -43.38 -8.35 15.38
N LEU A 384 -44.60 -7.87 15.06
CA LEU A 384 -45.14 -6.65 15.67
C LEU A 384 -46.67 -6.66 15.77
N PHE A 385 -47.18 -6.45 16.98
CA PHE A 385 -48.58 -6.14 17.25
C PHE A 385 -48.69 -4.70 17.72
N VAL A 386 -49.61 -3.92 17.14
CA VAL A 386 -49.82 -2.51 17.47
C VAL A 386 -51.27 -2.30 17.87
N VAL A 387 -51.49 -1.55 18.94
CA VAL A 387 -52.80 -1.21 19.47
C VAL A 387 -52.91 0.30 19.73
N LYS A 388 -54.08 0.88 19.42
CA LYS A 388 -54.44 2.25 19.74
C LYS A 388 -55.77 2.29 20.48
N VAL A 389 -55.83 3.07 21.55
CA VAL A 389 -56.98 3.24 22.43
C VAL A 389 -57.16 4.74 22.69
N GLY A 390 -58.04 5.39 21.92
CA GLY A 390 -58.19 6.85 21.97
C GLY A 390 -56.86 7.59 21.76
N ASP A 391 -56.44 8.35 22.78
CA ASP A 391 -55.20 9.14 22.83
C ASP A 391 -54.01 8.36 23.43
N ALA A 392 -54.10 7.03 23.45
CA ALA A 392 -53.03 6.14 23.89
C ALA A 392 -52.71 5.11 22.79
N ALA A 393 -51.45 4.65 22.76
CA ALA A 393 -51.00 3.64 21.82
C ALA A 393 -49.96 2.72 22.46
N GLY A 394 -49.86 1.49 21.97
CA GLY A 394 -48.88 0.52 22.43
C GLY A 394 -48.50 -0.47 21.35
N TYR A 395 -47.39 -1.17 21.57
CA TYR A 395 -46.98 -2.28 20.73
C TYR A 395 -46.39 -3.42 21.56
N VAL A 396 -46.44 -4.62 20.98
CA VAL A 396 -45.85 -5.85 21.50
C VAL A 396 -44.95 -6.43 20.42
N ARG A 397 -43.75 -6.86 20.81
CA ARG A 397 -42.82 -7.58 19.92
C ARG A 397 -42.17 -8.76 20.62
N PRO A 398 -41.78 -9.82 19.88
CA PRO A 398 -40.89 -10.84 20.41
C PRO A 398 -39.53 -10.22 20.76
N SER A 399 -38.86 -10.84 21.74
CA SER A 399 -37.56 -10.44 22.25
C SER A 399 -36.57 -11.60 22.10
N MET A 400 -35.29 -11.29 21.93
CA MET A 400 -34.22 -12.28 21.72
C MET A 400 -34.05 -13.26 22.88
N ASP A 401 -34.54 -12.91 24.08
CA ASP A 401 -34.57 -13.78 25.25
C ASP A 401 -35.72 -14.81 25.21
N GLY A 402 -36.47 -14.87 24.11
CA GLY A 402 -37.58 -15.80 23.92
C GLY A 402 -38.88 -15.37 24.62
N GLY A 403 -38.92 -14.14 25.17
CA GLY A 403 -40.11 -13.50 25.71
C GLY A 403 -40.69 -12.42 24.79
N TYR A 404 -41.55 -11.57 25.34
CA TYR A 404 -42.14 -10.45 24.63
C TYR A 404 -41.85 -9.13 25.35
N ARG A 405 -41.62 -8.07 24.58
CA ARG A 405 -41.53 -6.70 25.12
C ARG A 405 -42.77 -5.94 24.72
N MET A 406 -43.45 -5.39 25.71
CA MET A 406 -44.57 -4.49 25.53
C MET A 406 -44.16 -3.07 25.90
N LYS A 407 -44.51 -2.09 25.07
CA LYS A 407 -44.42 -0.68 25.42
C LYS A 407 -45.74 -0.01 25.08
N TYR A 408 -46.21 0.87 25.94
CA TYR A 408 -47.35 1.71 25.63
C TYR A 408 -47.12 3.12 26.18
N PHE A 409 -47.77 4.07 25.53
CA PHE A 409 -47.73 5.49 25.83
C PHE A 409 -49.18 5.98 25.99
N SER A 410 -49.44 6.70 27.06
CA SER A 410 -50.74 7.32 27.37
C SER A 410 -50.47 8.70 27.93
N ASP A 411 -51.17 9.72 27.43
CA ASP A 411 -51.03 11.14 27.82
C ASP A 411 -51.59 11.46 29.23
N GLY A 412 -51.75 10.44 30.08
CA GLY A 412 -52.18 10.57 31.47
C GLY A 412 -51.05 10.98 32.43
N PRO A 413 -51.41 11.50 33.63
CA PRO A 413 -50.45 11.92 34.67
C PRO A 413 -49.57 10.78 35.23
N THR A 414 -49.81 9.53 34.83
CA THR A 414 -49.06 8.34 35.26
C THR A 414 -47.79 8.07 34.44
N GLY A 415 -47.54 8.81 33.36
CA GLY A 415 -46.31 8.71 32.57
C GLY A 415 -46.18 7.38 31.81
N SER A 416 -45.23 7.33 30.88
CA SER A 416 -44.90 6.14 30.09
C SER A 416 -44.53 4.96 31.01
N SER A 417 -45.32 3.89 30.98
CA SER A 417 -45.03 2.64 31.69
C SER A 417 -44.27 1.70 30.75
N LEU A 418 -43.02 1.41 31.09
CA LEU A 418 -42.22 0.41 30.40
C LEU A 418 -42.35 -0.93 31.11
N SER A 419 -43.24 -1.79 30.63
CA SER A 419 -43.43 -3.15 31.14
C SER A 419 -42.72 -4.16 30.24
N THR A 420 -41.54 -4.62 30.66
CA THR A 420 -40.93 -5.83 30.06
C THR A 420 -41.49 -7.05 30.77
N SER A 421 -42.04 -8.01 30.02
CA SER A 421 -42.57 -9.23 30.60
C SER A 421 -42.12 -10.47 29.84
N THR A 422 -41.36 -11.32 30.52
CA THR A 422 -41.10 -12.69 30.07
C THR A 422 -42.16 -13.60 30.67
N GLY A 423 -42.95 -14.29 29.87
CA GLY A 423 -44.03 -15.17 30.35
C GLY A 423 -44.58 -16.08 29.25
N SER A 424 -45.48 -17.00 29.62
CA SER A 424 -46.25 -17.79 28.66
C SER A 424 -47.13 -16.89 27.78
N GLU A 425 -47.61 -17.39 26.66
CA GLU A 425 -48.52 -16.67 25.74
C GLU A 425 -49.74 -16.10 26.49
N ALA A 426 -50.40 -16.92 27.31
CA ALA A 426 -51.47 -16.49 28.21
C ALA A 426 -51.07 -15.37 29.20
N THR A 427 -49.82 -15.36 29.67
CA THR A 427 -49.33 -14.28 30.55
C THR A 427 -49.17 -12.97 29.78
N ILE A 428 -48.72 -13.04 28.53
CA ILE A 428 -48.56 -11.88 27.65
C ILE A 428 -49.92 -11.36 27.21
N HIS A 429 -50.82 -12.24 26.77
CA HIS A 429 -52.19 -11.88 26.41
C HIS A 429 -52.91 -11.18 27.56
N ARG A 430 -52.88 -11.74 28.78
CA ARG A 430 -53.43 -11.06 29.97
C ARG A 430 -52.83 -9.67 30.19
N LYS A 431 -51.52 -9.49 30.00
CA LYS A 431 -50.87 -8.17 30.13
C LYS A 431 -51.28 -7.19 29.04
N VAL A 432 -51.53 -7.67 27.83
CA VAL A 432 -52.03 -6.83 26.73
C VAL A 432 -53.47 -6.41 27.01
N VAL A 433 -54.31 -7.32 27.50
CA VAL A 433 -55.68 -7.03 27.97
C VAL A 433 -55.65 -5.97 29.08
N GLU A 434 -54.85 -6.18 30.13
CA GLU A 434 -54.66 -5.21 31.23
C GLU A 434 -54.22 -3.84 30.71
N ALA A 435 -53.28 -3.79 29.75
CA ALA A 435 -52.82 -2.53 29.18
C ALA A 435 -53.88 -1.85 28.29
N ILE A 436 -54.70 -2.61 27.55
CA ILE A 436 -55.84 -2.06 26.80
C ILE A 436 -56.85 -1.44 27.75
N ASP A 437 -57.15 -2.11 28.86
CA ASP A 437 -58.04 -1.60 29.91
C ASP A 437 -57.47 -0.34 30.57
N GLU A 438 -56.17 -0.33 30.90
CA GLU A 438 -55.48 0.85 31.46
C GLU A 438 -55.49 2.06 30.52
N MET A 439 -55.45 1.82 29.20
CA MET A 439 -55.56 2.87 28.18
C MET A 439 -57.02 3.33 27.94
N GLY A 440 -58.02 2.69 28.57
CA GLY A 440 -59.43 3.05 28.48
C GLY A 440 -60.26 2.25 27.47
N GLY A 441 -59.73 1.14 26.96
CA GLY A 441 -60.44 0.18 26.12
C GLY A 441 -61.15 -0.90 26.96
N ILE A 442 -61.74 -1.89 26.29
CA ILE A 442 -62.22 -3.13 26.90
C ILE A 442 -61.39 -4.27 26.33
N GLY A 443 -60.34 -4.67 27.05
CA GLY A 443 -59.38 -5.69 26.64
C GLY A 443 -60.00 -7.07 26.44
N ASP A 444 -61.11 -7.40 27.13
CA ASP A 444 -61.88 -8.64 26.94
C ASP A 444 -62.39 -8.84 25.50
N ASP A 445 -62.41 -7.78 24.66
CA ASP A 445 -62.75 -7.90 23.24
C ASP A 445 -61.57 -8.38 22.36
N LEU A 446 -60.38 -8.57 22.94
CA LEU A 446 -59.22 -9.17 22.26
C LEU A 446 -59.27 -10.70 22.42
N ASP A 447 -59.79 -11.38 21.39
CA ASP A 447 -59.97 -12.83 21.34
C ASP A 447 -58.70 -13.61 21.73
N ASP A 448 -58.79 -14.37 22.83
CA ASP A 448 -57.72 -15.15 23.43
C ASP A 448 -57.09 -16.12 22.43
N ASP A 449 -57.91 -16.91 21.74
CA ASP A 449 -57.45 -17.97 20.84
C ASP A 449 -56.72 -17.37 19.62
N GLU A 450 -57.24 -16.28 19.06
CA GLU A 450 -56.65 -15.64 17.89
C GLU A 450 -55.33 -14.91 18.20
N PHE A 451 -55.24 -14.28 19.37
CA PHE A 451 -54.04 -13.55 19.79
C PHE A 451 -52.92 -14.49 20.27
N GLU A 452 -53.26 -15.54 21.03
CA GLU A 452 -52.28 -16.57 21.41
C GLU A 452 -51.75 -17.34 20.19
N SER A 453 -52.61 -17.62 19.20
CA SER A 453 -52.20 -18.19 17.92
C SER A 453 -51.22 -17.29 17.16
N TRP A 454 -51.39 -15.96 17.25
CA TRP A 454 -50.46 -15.00 16.66
C TRP A 454 -49.11 -15.00 17.40
N LEU A 455 -49.12 -14.97 18.73
CA LEU A 455 -47.91 -15.03 19.55
C LEU A 455 -47.11 -16.30 19.23
N SER A 456 -47.72 -17.48 19.30
CA SER A 456 -47.02 -18.75 19.04
C SER A 456 -46.35 -18.78 17.66
N SER A 457 -47.06 -18.35 16.61
CA SER A 457 -46.53 -18.32 15.24
C SER A 457 -45.33 -17.38 15.10
N ASN A 458 -45.39 -16.21 15.75
CA ASN A 458 -44.33 -15.21 15.69
C ASN A 458 -43.10 -15.56 16.53
N ARG A 459 -43.30 -16.31 17.63
CA ARG A 459 -42.20 -16.80 18.46
C ARG A 459 -41.33 -17.79 17.70
N GLU A 460 -41.94 -18.72 16.97
CA GLU A 460 -41.21 -19.72 16.19
C GLU A 460 -40.41 -19.06 15.06
N ALA A 461 -41.02 -18.13 14.31
CA ALA A 461 -40.34 -17.39 13.24
C ALA A 461 -39.14 -16.57 13.76
N TYR A 462 -39.24 -16.02 14.97
CA TYR A 462 -38.18 -15.20 15.56
C TYR A 462 -37.04 -16.04 16.17
N LEU A 463 -37.35 -17.21 16.75
CA LEU A 463 -36.35 -18.13 17.32
C LEU A 463 -35.64 -18.97 16.24
N HIS A 464 -36.31 -19.21 15.12
CA HIS A 464 -35.82 -19.99 14.00
C HIS A 464 -35.92 -19.19 12.70
N PRO A 465 -35.11 -18.12 12.54
CA PRO A 465 -35.11 -17.37 11.29
C PRO A 465 -34.74 -18.30 10.13
N PRO A 466 -35.36 -18.14 8.95
CA PRO A 466 -35.06 -18.97 7.80
C PRO A 466 -33.57 -18.89 7.44
N GLU A 467 -32.98 -20.02 7.02
CA GLU A 467 -31.54 -20.17 6.77
C GLU A 467 -31.01 -19.19 5.69
N SER A 468 -31.89 -18.70 4.83
CA SER A 468 -31.64 -17.62 3.87
C SER A 468 -31.30 -16.29 4.53
N ALA A 469 -31.93 -15.94 5.65
CA ALA A 469 -31.65 -14.71 6.41
C ALA A 469 -30.30 -14.77 7.16
N ALA A 470 -29.85 -15.97 7.53
CA ALA A 470 -28.59 -16.15 8.27
C ALA A 470 -27.32 -16.01 7.39
N THR A 471 -27.47 -16.05 6.06
CA THR A 471 -26.34 -16.05 5.11
C THR A 471 -26.17 -14.73 4.34
N ALA A 472 -27.13 -13.80 4.44
CA ALA A 472 -27.03 -12.48 3.84
C ALA A 472 -25.91 -11.66 4.53
N ARG A 473 -24.75 -11.56 3.87
CA ARG A 473 -23.71 -10.61 4.29
C ARG A 473 -24.19 -9.19 3.96
N PRO A 474 -23.91 -8.20 4.83
CA PRO A 474 -24.34 -6.81 4.62
C PRO A 474 -23.84 -6.15 3.32
N ASP A 475 -22.91 -6.78 2.59
CA ASP A 475 -22.29 -6.25 1.38
C ASP A 475 -23.02 -6.62 0.07
N ASP A 476 -24.02 -7.49 0.09
CA ASP A 476 -24.70 -8.00 -1.12
C ASP A 476 -26.00 -7.22 -1.46
N THR A 477 -26.07 -5.92 -1.16
CA THR A 477 -27.22 -5.10 -1.60
C THR A 477 -27.16 -4.89 -3.13
N PRO A 478 -28.18 -5.29 -3.90
CA PRO A 478 -28.23 -4.97 -5.32
C PRO A 478 -28.38 -3.45 -5.46
N THR A 479 -27.38 -2.80 -6.06
CA THR A 479 -27.46 -1.39 -6.43
C THR A 479 -28.47 -1.24 -7.58
N GLY A 480 -29.75 -1.14 -7.21
CA GLY A 480 -30.83 -0.79 -8.13
C GLY A 480 -30.49 0.52 -8.83
N GLY A 481 -30.48 0.48 -10.16
CA GLY A 481 -30.21 1.63 -11.02
C GLY A 481 -31.19 2.76 -10.73
N VAL A 482 -30.66 3.89 -10.28
CA VAL A 482 -31.39 5.15 -10.22
C VAL A 482 -31.40 5.73 -11.63
N ASP A 483 -32.54 5.65 -12.30
CA ASP A 483 -32.77 6.37 -13.54
C ASP A 483 -32.59 7.88 -13.29
N ALA A 484 -31.64 8.47 -14.02
CA ALA A 484 -31.35 9.88 -13.96
C ALA A 484 -32.55 10.68 -14.51
N VAL A 485 -33.30 11.30 -13.60
CA VAL A 485 -34.23 12.38 -13.93
C VAL A 485 -33.43 13.52 -14.55
N SER A 486 -33.65 13.74 -15.85
CA SER A 486 -33.19 14.95 -16.54
C SER A 486 -34.07 16.12 -16.09
N ASN A 487 -33.43 17.18 -15.60
CA ASN A 487 -34.08 18.47 -15.35
C ASN A 487 -33.58 19.49 -16.40
N PRO A 488 -34.44 20.38 -16.91
CA PRO A 488 -34.15 21.30 -18.01
C PRO A 488 -33.16 22.42 -17.66
#